data_AF-A0A6P4CZ30-F1
#
_entry.id   AF-A0A6P4CZ30-F1
#
_cell.length_a   1.000
_cell.length_b   1.000
_cell.length_c   1.000
_cell.angle_alpha   90.00
_cell.angle_beta   90.00
_cell.angle_gamma   90.00
#
_symmetry.space_group_name_H-M   'P 1'
#
loop_
_entity.id
_entity.type
_entity.pdbx_description
1 polymer ?
#
loop_
_entity_poly.entity_id
_entity_poly.type
_entity_poly.pdbx_seq_one_letter_code
_entity_poly.pdbx_strand_id
1 'polypeptide(L)'
;MEALKACYGDGSSDSDSEAAPSCTTKARSEEFTLLPPPPISLLDPLSLLGSQDLEIGQTTRVRSFPHVDGNYVLHVYIPIHISSSSKKEIATFLKKVTSQEPNLHVVDIDLPLKVLCKNDEKLEQVALGREFHISLGRTVPIGVHQIDSVVSMLRQKLQTRHHYWIDFNQWEVFVNDDHTLV
;
A
#
# COMPACT_ATOMS: atom_id res chain seq x y z
N MET A 1 -26.93 19.72 23.66
CA MET A 1 -26.57 19.23 22.32
C MET A 1 -27.41 19.97 21.29
N GLU A 2 -27.27 21.30 21.22
CA GLU A 2 -28.14 22.18 20.42
C GLU A 2 -27.31 23.34 19.87
N ALA A 3 -26.34 23.01 19.02
CA ALA A 3 -25.65 23.98 18.19
C ALA A 3 -25.13 23.20 17.00
N LEU A 4 -25.89 23.22 15.90
CA LEU A 4 -25.51 22.95 14.50
C LEU A 4 -26.78 22.58 13.69
N LYS A 5 -27.73 23.51 13.56
CA LYS A 5 -28.81 23.42 12.57
C LYS A 5 -29.30 24.83 12.21
N ALA A 6 -28.53 25.52 11.36
CA ALA A 6 -29.00 26.69 10.63
C ALA A 6 -27.97 27.04 9.55
N CYS A 7 -28.17 26.52 8.34
CA CYS A 7 -27.63 27.07 7.07
C CYS A 7 -28.29 26.32 5.91
N TYR A 8 -29.62 26.36 5.82
CA TYR A 8 -30.33 26.02 4.58
C TYR A 8 -31.48 27.00 4.37
N GLY A 9 -31.32 27.80 3.32
CA GLY A 9 -32.36 28.21 2.38
C GLY A 9 -33.60 28.89 2.93
N ASP A 10 -33.65 30.21 2.82
CA ASP A 10 -34.85 30.87 2.30
C ASP A 10 -34.48 32.21 1.64
N GLY A 11 -35.05 32.47 0.47
CA GLY A 11 -34.74 33.62 -0.38
C GLY A 11 -35.39 33.48 -1.75
N SER A 12 -36.69 33.74 -1.80
CA SER A 12 -37.60 33.66 -2.96
C SER A 12 -37.58 34.89 -3.90
N SER A 13 -37.94 34.69 -5.18
CA SER A 13 -38.61 35.59 -6.18
C SER A 13 -37.89 36.87 -6.66
N ASP A 14 -38.02 37.42 -7.89
CA ASP A 14 -38.86 37.23 -9.11
C ASP A 14 -38.20 37.92 -10.36
N SER A 15 -38.68 37.58 -11.57
CA SER A 15 -38.62 38.18 -12.95
C SER A 15 -38.02 39.61 -13.18
N ASP A 16 -37.48 40.04 -14.33
CA ASP A 16 -37.90 39.88 -15.75
C ASP A 16 -36.80 40.33 -16.77
N SER A 17 -36.99 39.98 -18.04
CA SER A 17 -36.13 40.13 -19.25
C SER A 17 -35.67 41.54 -19.69
N GLU A 18 -34.48 41.64 -20.34
CA GLU A 18 -34.25 42.13 -21.74
C GLU A 18 -32.81 42.66 -21.99
N ALA A 19 -32.42 42.55 -23.27
CA ALA A 19 -31.35 43.25 -24.00
C ALA A 19 -29.86 42.83 -23.81
N ALA A 20 -29.39 42.08 -24.83
CA ALA A 20 -27.98 41.93 -25.17
C ALA A 20 -27.31 43.28 -25.50
N PRO A 21 -25.99 43.37 -25.29
CA PRO A 21 -25.15 43.74 -26.43
C PRO A 21 -23.98 42.79 -26.61
N SER A 22 -23.73 42.52 -27.89
CA SER A 22 -22.67 41.74 -28.49
C SER A 22 -21.30 42.00 -27.87
N CYS A 23 -20.66 40.95 -27.33
CA CYS A 23 -19.22 40.98 -27.11
C CYS A 23 -18.58 39.75 -27.78
N THR A 24 -17.94 40.04 -28.90
CA THR A 24 -17.04 39.26 -29.72
C THR A 24 -16.44 38.03 -29.03
N THR A 25 -16.83 36.84 -29.49
CA THR A 25 -16.14 35.57 -29.24
C THR A 25 -14.69 35.67 -29.70
N LYS A 26 -13.76 35.91 -28.77
CA LYS A 26 -12.39 35.44 -28.91
C LYS A 26 -12.35 34.05 -28.31
N ALA A 27 -12.42 33.04 -29.17
CA ALA A 27 -12.12 31.66 -28.79
C ALA A 27 -10.70 31.63 -28.21
N ARG A 28 -10.60 31.48 -26.89
CA ARG A 28 -9.35 31.10 -26.24
C ARG A 28 -9.19 29.62 -26.51
N SER A 29 -8.22 29.29 -27.37
CA SER A 29 -7.79 27.92 -27.61
C SER A 29 -7.32 27.35 -26.26
N GLU A 30 -8.14 26.52 -25.63
CA GLU A 30 -7.68 25.65 -24.55
C GLU A 30 -6.82 24.58 -25.21
N GLU A 31 -5.51 24.83 -25.20
CA GLU A 31 -4.51 23.85 -25.55
C GLU A 31 -4.55 22.77 -24.47
N PHE A 32 -5.33 21.71 -24.72
CA PHE A 32 -5.28 20.47 -23.94
C PHE A 32 -3.85 19.94 -24.05
N THR A 33 -3.02 20.28 -23.08
CA THR A 33 -1.71 19.67 -22.89
C THR A 33 -1.99 18.23 -22.50
N LEU A 34 -2.01 17.36 -23.51
CA LEU A 34 -2.11 15.93 -23.32
C LEU A 34 -1.00 15.52 -22.36
N LEU A 35 -1.41 14.94 -21.22
CA LEU A 35 -0.46 14.40 -20.26
C LEU A 35 0.46 13.40 -20.99
N PRO A 36 1.77 13.42 -20.70
CA PRO A 36 2.67 12.44 -21.30
C PRO A 36 2.17 11.03 -20.99
N PRO A 37 2.29 10.09 -21.95
CA PRO A 37 1.91 8.71 -21.70
C PRO A 37 2.65 8.21 -20.46
N PRO A 38 1.97 7.43 -19.60
CA PRO A 38 2.60 6.89 -18.40
C PRO A 38 3.87 6.11 -18.81
N PRO A 39 4.96 6.24 -18.04
CA PRO A 39 6.21 5.58 -18.38
C PRO A 39 5.96 4.06 -18.47
N ILE A 40 6.33 3.49 -19.60
CA ILE A 40 6.12 2.06 -19.95
C ILE A 40 6.81 1.16 -18.91
N SER A 41 7.83 1.68 -18.22
CA SER A 41 8.52 1.06 -17.09
C SER A 41 7.61 0.70 -15.91
N LEU A 42 6.42 1.33 -15.77
CA LEU A 42 5.43 1.00 -14.73
C LEU A 42 4.53 -0.18 -15.09
N LEU A 43 4.48 -0.55 -16.38
CA LEU A 43 3.68 -1.69 -16.84
C LEU A 43 4.35 -3.03 -16.52
N ASP A 44 5.63 -3.00 -16.12
CA ASP A 44 6.41 -4.18 -15.85
C ASP A 44 6.98 -4.13 -14.41
N PRO A 45 6.23 -4.64 -13.41
CA PRO A 45 6.70 -4.73 -12.01
C PRO A 45 8.04 -5.50 -11.87
N LEU A 46 8.41 -6.25 -12.91
CA LEU A 46 9.58 -7.13 -12.97
C LEU A 46 10.88 -6.39 -13.33
N SER A 47 10.81 -5.11 -13.76
CA SER A 47 12.01 -4.34 -14.12
C SER A 47 12.92 -3.99 -12.93
N LEU A 48 12.42 -4.07 -11.68
CA LEU A 48 13.18 -3.69 -10.47
C LEU A 48 13.93 -4.88 -9.84
N LEU A 49 13.63 -6.11 -10.26
CA LEU A 49 14.25 -7.33 -9.77
C LEU A 49 14.82 -8.08 -10.98
N GLY A 50 16.12 -7.90 -11.23
CA GLY A 50 16.82 -8.35 -12.44
C GLY A 50 16.33 -9.69 -13.00
N SER A 51 16.09 -9.69 -14.33
CA SER A 51 15.60 -10.80 -15.14
C SER A 51 16.12 -12.17 -14.70
N GLN A 52 15.30 -12.93 -13.98
CA GLN A 52 15.44 -14.38 -13.87
C GLN A 52 14.05 -15.04 -13.79
N ASP A 53 13.50 -15.30 -14.99
CA ASP A 53 12.70 -16.47 -15.38
C ASP A 53 11.77 -17.09 -14.33
N LEU A 54 11.04 -16.24 -13.61
CA LEU A 54 9.96 -16.62 -12.72
C LEU A 54 8.74 -15.86 -13.22
N GLU A 55 7.82 -16.59 -13.84
CA GLU A 55 6.45 -16.15 -14.11
C GLU A 55 5.79 -15.89 -12.75
N ILE A 56 6.00 -14.69 -12.23
CA ILE A 56 5.40 -14.18 -11.00
C ILE A 56 3.98 -13.81 -11.39
N GLY A 57 3.00 -14.60 -10.93
CA GLY A 57 1.60 -14.23 -11.08
C GLY A 57 1.38 -12.84 -10.50
N GLN A 58 0.76 -11.95 -11.27
CA GLN A 58 0.32 -10.66 -10.74
C GLN A 58 -0.72 -10.95 -9.66
N THR A 59 -0.29 -10.93 -8.39
CA THR A 59 -1.21 -11.04 -7.27
C THR A 59 -2.17 -9.85 -7.41
N THR A 60 -3.43 -10.12 -7.71
CA THR A 60 -4.43 -9.06 -7.86
C THR A 60 -4.82 -8.65 -6.46
N ARG A 61 -3.94 -7.88 -5.79
CA ARG A 61 -4.18 -7.41 -4.43
C ARG A 61 -5.38 -6.47 -4.46
N VAL A 62 -6.53 -7.02 -4.07
CA VAL A 62 -7.76 -6.27 -3.99
C VAL A 62 -7.63 -5.28 -2.83
N ARG A 63 -7.83 -4.00 -3.12
CA ARG A 63 -7.85 -2.97 -2.09
C ARG A 63 -9.18 -3.09 -1.33
N SER A 64 -9.11 -3.12 0.00
CA SER A 64 -10.29 -3.18 0.87
C SER A 64 -11.20 -1.94 0.78
N PHE A 65 -10.71 -0.83 0.21
CA PHE A 65 -11.46 0.41 0.01
C PHE A 65 -11.18 1.00 -1.37
N PRO A 66 -12.15 1.63 -2.06
CA PRO A 66 -11.90 2.28 -3.36
C PRO A 66 -10.92 3.45 -3.23
N HIS A 67 -10.14 3.71 -4.29
CA HIS A 67 -9.35 4.96 -4.36
C HIS A 67 -10.27 6.14 -4.60
N VAL A 68 -10.05 7.20 -3.83
CA VAL A 68 -10.71 8.50 -3.99
C VAL A 68 -9.58 9.53 -4.02
N ASP A 69 -9.63 10.43 -4.98
CA ASP A 69 -8.59 11.45 -5.15
C ASP A 69 -8.42 12.27 -3.86
N GLY A 70 -7.17 12.43 -3.43
CA GLY A 70 -6.83 13.08 -2.17
C GLY A 70 -6.89 12.18 -0.93
N ASN A 71 -7.29 10.91 -1.05
CA ASN A 71 -7.20 9.92 0.03
C ASN A 71 -5.97 9.02 -0.14
N TYR A 72 -5.13 9.03 0.89
CA TYR A 72 -3.90 8.26 0.99
C TYR A 72 -4.05 7.14 2.02
N VAL A 73 -3.24 6.10 1.84
CA VAL A 73 -3.17 4.98 2.77
C VAL A 73 -2.13 5.29 3.85
N LEU A 74 -2.58 5.28 5.11
CA LEU A 74 -1.70 5.32 6.28
C LEU A 74 -1.52 3.91 6.84
N HIS A 75 -0.27 3.49 6.92
CA HIS A 75 0.15 2.26 7.58
C HIS A 75 1.37 2.57 8.45
N VAL A 76 1.27 2.25 9.74
CA VAL A 76 2.33 2.51 10.72
C VAL A 76 2.94 1.18 11.12
N TYR A 77 4.26 1.07 11.01
CA TYR A 77 4.97 -0.18 11.27
C TYR A 77 6.38 0.06 11.83
N ILE A 78 6.98 -1.02 12.33
CA ILE A 78 8.40 -1.07 12.73
C ILE A 78 9.16 -1.88 11.69
N PRO A 79 10.17 -1.32 11.01
CA PRO A 79 10.96 -2.07 10.03
C PRO A 79 11.84 -3.11 10.73
N ILE A 80 11.91 -4.32 10.17
CA ILE A 80 12.75 -5.42 10.64
C ILE A 80 13.83 -5.71 9.60
N HIS A 81 15.08 -5.73 10.05
CA HIS A 81 16.22 -6.09 9.23
C HIS A 81 16.73 -7.46 9.67
N ILE A 82 16.58 -8.46 8.80
CA ILE A 82 17.04 -9.83 9.08
C ILE A 82 18.49 -9.95 8.61
N SER A 83 19.39 -10.29 9.54
CA SER A 83 20.81 -10.54 9.25
C SER A 83 20.98 -11.74 8.31
N SER A 84 22.07 -11.77 7.54
CA SER A 84 22.34 -12.88 6.61
C SER A 84 22.49 -14.24 7.30
N SER A 85 23.02 -14.29 8.52
CA SER A 85 23.07 -15.53 9.32
C SER A 85 21.67 -16.00 9.73
N SER A 86 20.81 -15.09 10.19
CA SER A 86 19.43 -15.43 10.55
C SER A 86 18.60 -15.85 9.33
N LYS A 87 18.88 -15.30 8.14
CA LYS A 87 18.21 -15.73 6.89
C LYS A 87 18.44 -17.21 6.60
N LYS A 88 19.65 -17.72 6.83
CA LYS A 88 19.97 -19.15 6.66
C LYS A 88 19.15 -20.02 7.60
N GLU A 89 19.06 -19.63 8.87
CA GLU A 89 18.27 -20.36 9.87
C GLU A 89 16.78 -20.37 9.49
N ILE A 90 16.22 -19.22 9.13
CA ILE A 90 14.83 -19.11 8.68
C ILE A 90 14.61 -19.92 7.38
N ALA A 91 15.55 -19.92 6.44
CA ALA A 91 15.48 -20.72 5.23
C ALA A 91 15.42 -22.23 5.53
N THR A 92 16.23 -22.72 6.47
CA THR A 92 16.15 -24.12 6.92
C THR A 92 14.81 -24.46 7.58
N PHE A 93 14.27 -23.53 8.36
CA PHE A 93 12.94 -23.67 8.96
C PHE A 93 11.84 -23.70 7.89
N LEU A 94 11.86 -22.78 6.92
CA LEU A 94 10.90 -22.72 5.81
C LEU A 94 10.90 -24.01 4.98
N LYS A 95 12.07 -24.63 4.76
CA LYS A 95 12.15 -25.96 4.10
C LYS A 95 11.40 -27.04 4.87
N LYS A 96 11.52 -27.04 6.21
CA LYS A 96 10.82 -27.99 7.09
C LYS A 96 9.31 -27.74 7.10
N VAL A 97 8.88 -26.48 7.07
CA VAL A 97 7.45 -26.14 6.98
C VAL A 97 6.90 -26.54 5.61
N THR A 98 7.64 -26.29 4.53
CA THR A 98 7.24 -26.64 3.16
C THR A 98 7.12 -28.15 2.95
N SER A 99 7.88 -28.96 3.68
CA SER A 99 7.71 -30.42 3.62
C SER A 99 6.44 -30.91 4.33
N GLN A 100 5.93 -30.14 5.29
CA GLN A 100 4.65 -30.41 5.96
C GLN A 100 3.46 -29.86 5.17
N GLU A 101 3.59 -28.64 4.63
CA GLU A 101 2.56 -27.99 3.82
C GLU A 101 3.14 -27.54 2.46
N PRO A 102 2.96 -28.36 1.40
CA PRO A 102 3.59 -28.10 0.09
C PRO A 102 2.86 -27.02 -0.72
N ASN A 103 1.70 -26.56 -0.26
CA ASN A 103 0.87 -25.56 -0.95
C ASN A 103 1.13 -24.12 -0.49
N LEU A 104 2.16 -23.90 0.34
CA LEU A 104 2.55 -22.55 0.75
C LEU A 104 3.19 -21.78 -0.41
N HIS A 105 2.82 -20.51 -0.52
CA HIS A 105 3.34 -19.58 -1.51
C HIS A 105 4.01 -18.40 -0.80
N VAL A 106 4.99 -17.79 -1.46
CA VAL A 106 5.61 -16.54 -0.99
C VAL A 106 4.64 -15.39 -1.22
N VAL A 107 4.35 -14.67 -0.14
CA VAL A 107 3.53 -13.45 -0.15
C VAL A 107 4.11 -12.42 -1.15
N ASP A 108 3.23 -11.72 -1.86
CA ASP A 108 3.51 -10.74 -2.93
C ASP A 108 3.97 -11.28 -4.30
N ILE A 109 4.39 -12.55 -4.39
CA ILE A 109 4.94 -13.13 -5.62
C ILE A 109 4.08 -14.31 -6.13
N ASP A 110 3.19 -14.85 -5.29
CA ASP A 110 2.41 -16.06 -5.58
C ASP A 110 3.26 -17.24 -6.08
N LEU A 111 4.50 -17.33 -5.56
CA LEU A 111 5.45 -18.38 -5.96
C LEU A 111 5.45 -19.52 -4.93
N PRO A 112 5.23 -20.79 -5.32
CA PRO A 112 5.25 -21.90 -4.37
C PRO A 112 6.61 -22.03 -3.68
N LEU A 113 6.61 -22.10 -2.34
CA LEU A 113 7.83 -22.27 -1.54
C LEU A 113 8.59 -23.55 -1.94
N LYS A 114 7.89 -24.61 -2.34
CA LYS A 114 8.49 -25.87 -2.81
C LYS A 114 9.46 -25.70 -3.97
N VAL A 115 9.25 -24.70 -4.83
CA VAL A 115 10.14 -24.41 -5.96
C VAL A 115 11.39 -23.71 -5.47
N LEU A 116 11.22 -22.75 -4.56
CA LEU A 116 12.32 -22.00 -3.96
C LEU A 116 13.21 -22.87 -3.06
N CYS A 117 12.64 -23.84 -2.34
CA CYS A 117 13.41 -24.74 -1.47
C CYS A 117 14.47 -25.57 -2.20
N LYS A 118 14.44 -25.65 -3.54
CA LYS A 118 15.46 -26.34 -4.34
C LYS A 118 16.76 -25.53 -4.49
N ASN A 119 16.72 -24.22 -4.27
CA ASN A 119 17.86 -23.33 -4.41
C ASN A 119 17.89 -22.32 -3.25
N ASP A 120 18.82 -22.54 -2.33
CA ASP A 120 18.95 -21.77 -1.08
C ASP A 120 19.19 -20.29 -1.36
N GLU A 121 20.01 -19.96 -2.36
CA GLU A 121 20.28 -18.57 -2.73
C GLU A 121 19.02 -17.87 -3.25
N LYS A 122 18.22 -18.57 -4.06
CA LYS A 122 16.93 -18.05 -4.54
C LYS A 122 15.93 -17.92 -3.41
N LEU A 123 15.87 -18.87 -2.48
CA LEU A 123 14.99 -18.79 -1.32
C LEU A 123 15.34 -17.58 -0.44
N GLU A 124 16.62 -17.39 -0.15
CA GLU A 124 17.10 -16.24 0.63
C GLU A 124 16.83 -14.91 -0.08
N GLN A 125 17.03 -14.82 -1.39
CA GLN A 125 16.82 -13.59 -2.15
C GLN A 125 15.34 -13.27 -2.37
N VAL A 126 14.54 -14.27 -2.74
CA VAL A 126 13.14 -14.07 -3.16
C VAL A 126 12.18 -14.02 -1.97
N ALA A 127 12.35 -14.92 -0.98
CA ALA A 127 11.49 -14.98 0.19
C ALA A 127 11.99 -14.10 1.34
N LEU A 128 13.31 -14.02 1.56
CA LEU A 128 13.91 -13.30 2.71
C LEU A 128 14.70 -12.04 2.32
N GLY A 129 14.76 -11.69 1.03
CA GLY A 129 15.45 -10.49 0.54
C GLY A 129 14.63 -9.22 0.68
N ARG A 130 13.37 -9.35 1.10
CA ARG A 130 12.40 -8.26 1.21
C ARG A 130 12.49 -7.56 2.56
N GLU A 131 11.95 -6.36 2.61
CA GLU A 131 11.78 -5.63 3.87
C GLU A 131 10.63 -6.26 4.66
N PHE A 132 10.94 -6.69 5.89
CA PHE A 132 9.93 -7.17 6.83
C PHE A 132 9.54 -6.06 7.78
N HIS A 133 8.34 -6.13 8.32
CA HIS A 133 7.87 -5.14 9.28
C HIS A 133 6.88 -5.73 10.28
N ILE A 134 6.76 -5.07 11.44
CA ILE A 134 5.72 -5.31 12.43
C ILE A 134 4.66 -4.23 12.28
N SER A 135 3.45 -4.61 11.87
CA SER A 135 2.33 -3.67 11.79
C SER A 135 1.90 -3.22 13.19
N LEU A 136 1.79 -1.91 13.41
CA LEU A 136 1.33 -1.33 14.68
C LEU A 136 -0.18 -1.03 14.68
N GLY A 137 -0.86 -1.28 13.57
CA GLY A 137 -2.29 -1.10 13.42
C GLY A 137 -2.76 -1.47 12.02
N ARG A 138 -4.08 -1.39 11.82
CA ARG A 138 -4.70 -1.57 10.52
C ARG A 138 -4.38 -0.40 9.60
N THR A 139 -4.46 -0.68 8.31
CA THR A 139 -4.36 0.32 7.25
C THR A 139 -5.60 1.21 7.25
N VAL A 140 -5.42 2.53 7.32
CA VAL A 140 -6.52 3.50 7.34
C VAL A 140 -6.38 4.56 6.25
N PRO A 141 -7.48 5.01 5.63
CA PRO A 141 -7.44 6.12 4.69
C PRO A 141 -7.30 7.46 5.45
N ILE A 142 -6.46 8.35 4.94
CA ILE A 142 -6.31 9.73 5.43
C ILE A 142 -6.34 10.72 4.27
N GLY A 143 -6.87 11.92 4.52
CA GLY A 143 -6.84 13.00 3.54
C GLY A 143 -5.44 13.59 3.37
N VAL A 144 -5.10 14.06 2.18
CA VAL A 144 -3.79 14.69 1.88
C VAL A 144 -3.42 15.80 2.87
N HIS A 145 -4.40 16.62 3.25
CA HIS A 145 -4.23 17.72 4.20
C HIS A 145 -3.96 17.24 5.64
N GLN A 146 -4.22 15.97 5.96
CA GLN A 146 -4.02 15.39 7.28
C GLN A 146 -2.63 14.78 7.44
N ILE A 147 -1.92 14.49 6.33
CA ILE A 147 -0.65 13.73 6.34
C ILE A 147 0.37 14.39 7.29
N ASP A 148 0.68 15.66 7.09
CA ASP A 148 1.72 16.35 7.87
C ASP A 148 1.36 16.45 9.35
N SER A 149 0.08 16.66 9.65
CA SER A 149 -0.44 16.70 11.02
C SER A 149 -0.28 15.35 11.73
N VAL A 150 -0.68 14.27 11.06
CA VAL A 150 -0.57 12.90 11.60
C VAL A 150 0.89 12.50 11.77
N VAL A 151 1.74 12.76 10.77
CA VAL A 151 3.18 12.45 10.84
C VAL A 151 3.84 13.21 11.99
N SER A 152 3.55 14.50 12.15
CA SER A 152 4.11 15.30 13.23
C SER A 152 3.65 14.82 14.61
N MET A 153 2.36 14.50 14.75
CA MET A 153 1.82 13.92 15.98
C MET A 153 2.46 12.57 16.32
N LEU A 154 2.61 11.68 15.33
CA LEU A 154 3.25 10.37 15.52
C LEU A 154 4.71 10.53 15.93
N ARG A 155 5.47 11.42 15.28
CA ARG A 155 6.86 11.73 15.65
C ARG A 155 6.95 12.22 17.09
N GLN A 156 6.13 13.19 17.47
CA GLN A 156 6.13 13.74 18.83
C GLN A 156 5.79 12.65 19.87
N LYS A 157 4.78 11.82 19.62
CA LYS A 157 4.39 10.75 20.56
C LYS A 157 5.44 9.65 20.68
N LEU A 158 6.05 9.25 19.56
CA LEU A 158 7.02 8.16 19.53
C LEU A 158 8.42 8.57 19.99
N GLN A 159 8.79 9.86 19.89
CA GLN A 159 10.07 10.39 20.40
C GLN A 159 10.30 10.13 21.90
N THR A 160 9.22 10.02 22.67
CA THR A 160 9.29 9.81 24.13
C THR A 160 9.48 8.35 24.53
N ARG A 161 9.49 7.41 23.57
CA ARG A 161 9.60 5.97 23.84
C ARG A 161 11.05 5.49 23.78
N HIS A 162 11.43 4.68 24.77
CA HIS A 162 12.74 4.02 24.80
C HIS A 162 12.81 2.82 23.86
N HIS A 163 14.04 2.39 23.54
CA HIS A 163 14.28 1.14 22.84
C HIS A 163 13.75 -0.05 23.65
N TYR A 164 13.19 -1.03 22.96
CA TYR A 164 12.64 -2.25 23.53
C TYR A 164 13.13 -3.45 22.73
N TRP A 165 13.13 -4.60 23.39
CA TRP A 165 13.49 -5.87 22.78
C TRP A 165 12.21 -6.60 22.34
N ILE A 166 12.25 -7.18 21.15
CA ILE A 166 11.18 -8.00 20.59
C ILE A 166 11.76 -9.38 20.33
N ASP A 167 11.08 -10.42 20.79
CA ASP A 167 11.45 -11.81 20.54
C ASP A 167 10.35 -12.49 19.72
N PHE A 168 10.76 -13.31 18.74
CA PHE A 168 9.89 -14.06 17.84
C PHE A 168 10.11 -15.55 18.07
N ASN A 169 9.48 -16.09 19.10
CA ASN A 169 9.66 -17.48 19.53
C ASN A 169 8.46 -18.39 19.24
N GLN A 170 7.37 -17.83 18.73
CA GLN A 170 6.14 -18.57 18.43
C GLN A 170 5.78 -18.47 16.94
N TRP A 171 5.23 -19.57 16.44
CA TRP A 171 4.62 -19.64 15.13
C TRP A 171 3.13 -19.39 15.25
N GLU A 172 2.63 -18.41 14.52
CA GLU A 172 1.22 -18.08 14.44
C GLU A 172 0.80 -17.98 12.98
N VAL A 173 -0.45 -18.34 12.70
CA VAL A 173 -1.06 -18.24 11.38
C VAL A 173 -1.97 -17.02 11.40
N PHE A 174 -1.73 -16.08 10.49
CA PHE A 174 -2.51 -14.85 10.39
C PHE A 174 -3.36 -14.89 9.13
N VAL A 175 -4.63 -14.53 9.25
CA VAL A 175 -5.53 -14.41 8.11
C VAL A 175 -5.78 -12.93 7.86
N ASN A 176 -5.77 -12.53 6.58
CA ASN A 176 -6.09 -11.15 6.23
C ASN A 176 -7.56 -10.79 6.53
N ASP A 177 -7.86 -9.49 6.59
CA ASP A 177 -9.21 -8.99 6.93
C ASP A 177 -10.32 -9.53 5.97
N ASP A 178 -9.98 -9.83 4.71
CA ASP A 178 -10.91 -10.33 3.70
C ASP A 178 -10.97 -11.87 3.59
N HIS A 179 -10.25 -12.60 4.45
CA HIS A 179 -10.12 -14.07 4.43
C HIS A 179 -9.65 -14.68 3.10
N THR A 180 -8.90 -13.92 2.30
CA THR A 180 -8.33 -14.36 1.02
C THR A 180 -6.89 -14.85 1.14
N LEU A 181 -6.17 -14.49 2.20
CA LEU A 181 -4.76 -14.85 2.41
C LEU A 181 -4.55 -15.38 3.83
N VAL A 182 -3.75 -16.45 3.94
CA VAL A 182 -3.35 -17.14 5.17
C VAL A 182 -1.83 -17.28 5.18
#